data_AF-A0A972TN21-F1
#
_entry.id   AF-A0A972TN21-F1
#
_cell.length_a   1.000
_cell.length_b   1.000
_cell.length_c   1.000
_cell.angle_alpha   90.00
_cell.angle_beta   90.00
_cell.angle_gamma   90.00
#
_symmetry.space_group_name_H-M   'P 1'
#
loop_
_entity.id
_entity.type
_entity.pdbx_description
1 polymer ?
#
loop_
_entity_poly.entity_id
_entity_poly.type
_entity_poly.pdbx_seq_one_letter_code
_entity_poly.pdbx_strand_id
1 'polypeptide(L)'
;MALIADGRLLLFGDLAEIKRQHGASSVQVQARGIPDDLANERNEVPRPGVVEYAIEEGRTPERILRSYLDAGIDIERFELALPSLNDIFIEEVSHARSIN
;
A
#
# COMPACT_ATOMS: atom_id res chain seq x y z
N MET A 1 8.83 -15.38 -11.09
CA MET A 1 9.12 -15.20 -9.65
C MET A 1 8.71 -16.47 -8.90
N ALA A 2 9.47 -16.86 -7.87
CA ALA A 2 9.10 -17.93 -6.96
C ALA A 2 9.27 -17.44 -5.52
N LEU A 3 8.30 -17.72 -4.65
CA LEU A 3 8.33 -17.43 -3.21
C LEU A 3 8.34 -18.74 -2.46
N ILE A 4 9.38 -18.94 -1.65
CA ILE A 4 9.62 -20.19 -0.92
C ILE A 4 9.78 -19.86 0.56
N ALA A 5 9.07 -20.60 1.40
CA ALA A 5 9.21 -20.55 2.86
C ALA A 5 9.16 -21.96 3.42
N ASP A 6 9.97 -22.25 4.44
CA ASP A 6 10.05 -23.57 5.09
C ASP A 6 10.23 -24.75 4.09
N GLY A 7 10.99 -24.51 3.02
CA GLY A 7 11.25 -25.48 1.96
C GLY A 7 10.05 -25.78 1.04
N ARG A 8 8.96 -25.02 1.15
CA ARG A 8 7.74 -25.15 0.33
C ARG A 8 7.59 -23.95 -0.59
N LEU A 9 7.22 -24.23 -1.85
CA LEU A 9 6.84 -23.20 -2.80
C LEU A 9 5.45 -22.68 -2.43
N LEU A 10 5.37 -21.42 -2.01
CA LEU A 10 4.11 -20.77 -1.64
C LEU A 10 3.47 -20.09 -2.84
N LEU A 11 4.29 -19.43 -3.68
CA LEU A 11 3.79 -18.68 -4.83
C LEU A 11 4.75 -18.79 -6.02
N PHE A 12 4.21 -18.89 -7.23
CA PHE A 12 4.98 -18.94 -8.47
C PHE A 12 4.24 -18.23 -9.61
N GLY A 13 4.93 -17.32 -10.33
CA GLY A 13 4.32 -16.60 -11.45
C GLY A 13 5.03 -15.30 -11.83
N ASP A 14 4.38 -14.49 -12.66
CA ASP A 14 4.84 -13.15 -13.03
C ASP A 14 4.61 -12.16 -11.88
N LEU A 15 5.64 -11.37 -11.56
CA LEU A 15 5.61 -10.44 -10.43
C LEU A 15 4.50 -9.39 -10.55
N ALA A 16 4.28 -8.83 -11.73
CA ALA A 16 3.27 -7.80 -11.92
C ALA A 16 1.86 -8.38 -11.81
N GLU A 17 1.66 -9.62 -12.29
CA GLU A 17 0.41 -10.33 -12.14
C GLU A 17 0.11 -10.70 -10.69
N ILE A 18 1.11 -11.22 -9.97
CA ILE A 18 1.03 -11.52 -8.54
C ILE A 18 0.60 -10.27 -7.77
N LYS A 19 1.31 -9.16 -7.94
CA LYS A 19 0.97 -7.90 -7.26
C LYS A 19 -0.46 -7.42 -7.54
N ARG A 20 -0.95 -7.61 -8.77
CA ARG A 20 -2.33 -7.23 -9.15
C ARG A 20 -3.38 -8.10 -8.46
N GLN A 21 -3.10 -9.39 -8.24
CA GLN A 21 -4.04 -10.31 -7.60
C GLN A 21 -4.30 -9.94 -6.12
N HIS A 22 -3.30 -9.39 -5.43
CA HIS A 22 -3.44 -8.91 -4.05
C HIS A 22 -4.16 -7.55 -3.93
N GLY A 23 -4.49 -6.90 -5.06
CA GLY A 23 -5.15 -5.59 -5.05
C GLY A 23 -4.23 -4.46 -4.60
N ALA A 24 -4.75 -3.25 -4.38
CA ALA A 24 -3.96 -2.15 -3.84
C ALA A 24 -3.96 -2.21 -2.30
N SER A 25 -2.80 -2.01 -1.66
CA SER A 25 -2.67 -1.98 -0.20
C SER A 25 -2.37 -0.60 0.35
N SER A 26 -2.03 0.36 -0.53
CA SER A 26 -1.72 1.72 -0.15
C SER A 26 -2.12 2.74 -1.20
N VAL A 27 -2.13 4.00 -0.80
CA VAL A 27 -2.32 5.17 -1.65
C VAL A 27 -1.06 6.02 -1.56
N GLN A 28 -0.50 6.38 -2.71
CA GLN A 28 0.57 7.37 -2.80
C GLN A 28 0.00 8.71 -3.24
N VAL A 29 0.24 9.74 -2.44
CA VAL A 29 -0.17 11.11 -2.71
C VAL A 29 1.07 11.98 -2.84
N GLN A 30 1.18 12.70 -3.96
CA GLN A 30 2.13 13.78 -4.14
C GLN A 30 1.37 15.09 -4.03
N ALA A 31 1.76 15.95 -3.10
CA ALA A 31 1.07 17.20 -2.82
C ALA A 31 1.99 18.22 -2.16
N ARG A 32 1.57 19.48 -2.15
CA ARG A 32 2.33 20.60 -1.54
C ARG A 32 2.14 20.73 -0.03
N GLY A 33 1.41 19.81 0.57
CA GLY A 33 1.12 19.75 1.99
C GLY A 33 0.51 18.41 2.36
N ILE A 34 0.23 18.23 3.65
CA ILE A 34 -0.42 17.05 4.19
C ILE A 34 -1.56 17.54 5.11
N PRO A 35 -2.77 16.97 5.01
CA PRO A 35 -3.87 17.29 5.92
C PRO A 35 -3.51 16.97 7.38
N ASP A 36 -3.97 17.80 8.32
CA ASP A 36 -3.65 17.62 9.75
C ASP A 36 -4.15 16.28 10.30
N ASP A 37 -5.30 15.80 9.84
CA ASP A 37 -5.89 14.52 10.20
C ASP A 37 -5.07 13.31 9.69
N LEU A 38 -4.27 13.50 8.64
CA LEU A 38 -3.41 12.47 8.05
C LEU A 38 -1.93 12.62 8.42
N ALA A 39 -1.55 13.69 9.12
CA ALA A 39 -0.14 14.02 9.36
C ALA A 39 0.64 12.94 10.12
N ASN A 40 -0.02 12.22 11.04
CA ASN A 40 0.57 11.17 11.87
C ASN A 40 0.42 9.76 11.28
N GLU A 41 -0.33 9.60 10.20
CA GLU A 41 -0.80 8.31 9.68
C GLU A 41 -0.10 7.93 8.37
N ARG A 42 1.16 8.36 8.23
CA ARG A 42 1.91 8.29 6.98
C ARG A 42 3.13 7.39 7.06
N ASN A 43 3.42 6.73 5.95
CA ASN A 43 4.71 6.13 5.67
C ASN A 43 5.55 7.09 4.84
N GLU A 44 6.80 7.32 5.26
CA GLU A 44 7.75 8.11 4.49
C GLU A 44 8.24 7.31 3.28
N VAL A 45 7.97 7.83 2.09
CA VAL A 45 8.47 7.26 0.85
C VAL A 45 9.82 7.91 0.54
N PRO A 46 10.80 7.20 -0.04
CA PRO A 46 12.08 7.77 -0.50
C PRO A 46 11.90 8.65 -1.76
N ARG A 47 10.89 9.52 -1.78
CA ARG A 47 10.61 10.51 -2.82
C ARG A 47 10.13 11.82 -2.17
N PRO A 48 10.81 12.95 -2.42
CA PRO A 48 10.38 14.25 -1.89
C PRO A 48 8.94 14.59 -2.29
N GLY A 49 8.14 15.02 -1.32
CA GLY A 49 6.76 15.44 -1.55
C GLY A 49 5.77 14.30 -1.80
N VAL A 50 6.20 13.04 -1.70
CA VAL A 50 5.32 11.86 -1.82
C VAL A 50 5.12 11.24 -0.44
N VAL A 51 3.85 10.99 -0.12
CA VAL A 51 3.43 10.35 1.12
C VAL A 51 2.63 9.11 0.78
N GLU A 52 2.83 8.04 1.54
CA GLU A 52 2.09 6.80 1.38
C GLU A 52 1.20 6.54 2.60
N TYR A 53 -0.04 6.16 2.33
CA TYR A 53 -1.04 5.80 3.33
C TYR A 53 -1.46 4.37 3.11
N ALA A 54 -1.40 3.53 4.15
CA ALA A 54 -1.98 2.19 4.08
C ALA A 54 -3.50 2.29 3.92
N ILE A 55 -4.07 1.40 3.10
CA ILE A 55 -5.51 1.20 2.99
C ILE A 55 -5.92 0.26 4.10
N GLU A 56 -6.79 0.73 4.99
CA GLU A 56 -7.26 -0.05 6.14
C GLU A 56 -8.71 0.32 6.48
N GLU A 57 -9.30 -0.40 7.44
CA GLU A 57 -10.67 -0.14 7.87
C GLU A 57 -10.81 1.29 8.40
N GLY A 58 -11.61 2.10 7.71
CA GLY A 58 -11.79 3.52 8.04
C GLY A 58 -10.83 4.48 7.32
N ARG A 59 -9.75 4.00 6.69
CA ARG A 59 -8.87 4.80 5.81
C ARG A 59 -8.91 4.27 4.38
N THR A 60 -9.98 4.65 3.65
CA THR A 60 -10.14 4.28 2.24
C THR A 60 -9.51 5.33 1.32
N PRO A 61 -9.19 4.99 0.06
CA PRO A 61 -8.69 5.96 -0.91
C PRO A 61 -9.56 7.20 -1.05
N GLU A 62 -10.89 7.04 -1.01
CA GLU A 62 -11.85 8.15 -1.12
C GLU A 62 -11.79 9.06 0.10
N ARG A 63 -11.58 8.51 1.30
CA ARG A 63 -11.41 9.31 2.51
C ARG A 63 -10.09 10.07 2.49
N ILE A 64 -9.00 9.41 2.10
CA ILE A 64 -7.70 10.07 1.95
C ILE A 64 -7.84 11.23 0.96
N LEU A 65 -8.39 10.97 -0.22
CA LEU A 65 -8.61 12.01 -1.23
C LEU A 65 -9.48 13.16 -0.67
N ARG A 66 -10.56 12.83 0.04
CA ARG A 66 -11.44 13.83 0.67
C ARG A 66 -10.69 14.70 1.67
N SER A 67 -9.85 14.13 2.55
CA SER A 67 -9.05 14.92 3.52
C SER A 67 -8.16 15.96 2.84
N TYR A 68 -7.50 15.60 1.72
CA TYR A 68 -6.71 16.57 0.95
C TYR A 68 -7.57 17.67 0.32
N LEU A 69 -8.72 17.31 -0.24
CA LEU A 69 -9.63 18.27 -0.86
C LEU A 69 -10.25 19.23 0.17
N ASP A 70 -10.67 18.72 1.32
CA ASP A 70 -11.29 19.51 2.39
C ASP A 70 -10.28 20.45 3.06
N ALA A 71 -9.00 20.05 3.12
CA ALA A 71 -7.90 20.90 3.56
C ALA A 71 -7.46 21.94 2.51
N GLY A 72 -8.00 21.91 1.30
CA GLY A 72 -7.63 22.82 0.21
C GLY A 72 -6.19 22.64 -0.28
N ILE A 73 -5.64 21.43 -0.15
CA ILE A 73 -4.26 21.13 -0.53
C ILE A 73 -4.23 20.64 -1.98
N ASP A 74 -3.40 21.29 -2.81
CA ASP A 74 -3.20 20.89 -4.20
C ASP A 74 -2.49 19.52 -4.30
N ILE A 75 -3.19 18.57 -4.93
CA ILE A 75 -2.68 17.24 -5.24
C ILE A 75 -2.06 17.25 -6.65
N GLU A 76 -0.79 16.87 -6.75
CA GLU A 76 -0.08 16.70 -8.02
C GLU A 76 -0.26 15.28 -8.59
N ARG A 77 -0.36 14.27 -7.72
CA ARG A 77 -0.56 12.86 -8.11
C ARG A 77 -1.25 12.08 -6.99
N PHE A 78 -2.22 11.24 -7.38
CA PHE A 78 -2.91 10.32 -6.49
C PHE A 78 -2.96 8.95 -7.14
N GLU A 79 -2.32 7.95 -6.54
CA GLU A 79 -2.22 6.61 -7.12
C GLU A 79 -2.49 5.51 -6.10
N LEU A 80 -3.21 4.48 -6.55
CA LEU A 80 -3.31 3.21 -5.84
C LEU A 80 -2.01 2.44 -6.05
N ALA A 81 -1.31 2.18 -4.96
CA ALA A 81 -0.07 1.39 -4.98
C ALA A 81 -0.39 -0.08 -4.70
N LEU A 82 0.11 -0.93 -5.60
CA LEU A 82 0.11 -2.37 -5.41
C LEU A 82 1.09 -2.74 -4.27
N PRO A 83 0.82 -3.82 -3.53
CA PRO A 83 1.64 -4.23 -2.40
C PRO A 83 3.09 -4.46 -2.80
N SER A 84 3.97 -4.25 -1.82
CA SER A 84 5.36 -4.59 -1.99
C SER A 84 5.54 -6.11 -2.00
N LEU A 85 6.71 -6.55 -2.45
CA LEU A 85 7.07 -7.96 -2.37
C LEU A 85 7.15 -8.46 -0.92
N ASN A 86 7.56 -7.58 -0.02
CA ASN A 86 7.65 -7.90 1.40
C ASN A 86 6.26 -8.12 1.99
N ASP A 87 5.29 -7.27 1.66
CA ASP A 87 3.92 -7.40 2.17
C ASP A 87 3.28 -8.71 1.70
N ILE A 88 3.43 -9.04 0.41
CA ILE A 88 2.96 -10.30 -0.17
C ILE A 88 3.64 -11.49 0.53
N PHE A 89 4.94 -11.41 0.81
CA PHE A 89 5.63 -12.46 1.54
C PHE A 89 5.07 -12.66 2.96
N ILE A 90 4.83 -11.58 3.70
CA ILE A 90 4.27 -11.64 5.05
C ILE A 90 2.85 -12.23 5.02
N GLU A 91 2.02 -11.83 4.05
CA GLU A 91 0.66 -12.36 3.86
C GLU A 91 0.69 -13.88 3.59
N GLU A 92 1.47 -14.32 2.61
CA GLU A 92 1.56 -15.74 2.20
C GLU A 92 2.09 -16.64 3.33
N VAL A 93 3.11 -16.18 4.06
CA VAL A 93 3.64 -16.94 5.20
C VAL A 93 2.63 -17.01 6.35
N SER A 94 1.88 -15.93 6.58
CA SER A 94 0.84 -15.88 7.62
C SER A 94 -0.34 -16.79 7.29
N HIS A 95 -0.79 -16.81 6.02
CA HIS A 95 -1.79 -17.76 5.53
C HIS A 95 -1.32 -19.20 5.68
N ALA A 96 -0.10 -19.54 5.25
CA ALA A 96 0.44 -20.89 5.33
C ALA A 96 0.55 -21.43 6.77
N ARG A 97 0.77 -20.54 7.76
CA ARG A 97 0.80 -20.89 9.19
C ARG A 97 -0.59 -21.06 9.79
N SER A 98 -1.60 -20.37 9.27
CA SER A 98 -2.98 -20.43 9.79
C SER A 98 -3.74 -21.70 9.37
N ILE A 99 -3.26 -22.36 8.32
CA ILE A 99 -3.81 -23.63 7.79
C ILE A 99 -3.11 -24.89 8.33
N ASN A 100 -2.08 -24.74 9.18
CA ASN A 100 -1.39 -25.85 9.85
C ASN A 100 -1.74 -25.94 11.33
#